data_AF-A0A7V9BZY4-F1
#
_entry.id   AF-A0A7V9BZY4-F1
#
_cell.length_a   1.000
_cell.length_b   1.000
_cell.length_c   1.000
_cell.angle_alpha   90.00
_cell.angle_beta   90.00
_cell.angle_gamma   90.00
#
_symmetry.space_group_name_H-M   'P 1'
#
loop_
_entity.id
_entity.type
_entity.pdbx_description
1 polymer ?
#
loop_
_entity_poly.entity_id
_entity_poly.type
_entity_poly.pdbx_seq_one_letter_code
_entity_poly.pdbx_strand_id
1 'polypeptide(L)'
;MAKPLSVDEAKKRLDDEYGQFRRHLDTVHDALDQVVSANAEDDIYERVKKLEKAVKEMRDGGIIGSGVNGHRRALKEYQEAKKQGG
;
A
#
# COMPACT_ATOMS: atom_id res chain seq x y z
N MET A 1 -14.23 24.32 3.35
CA MET A 1 -13.32 23.28 3.87
C MET A 1 -14.17 22.09 4.30
N ALA A 2 -13.82 20.86 3.95
CA ALA A 2 -14.54 19.67 4.40
C ALA A 2 -14.42 19.54 5.93
N LYS A 3 -15.49 19.08 6.60
CA LYS A 3 -15.49 18.84 8.05
C LYS A 3 -14.47 17.74 8.37
N PRO A 4 -13.62 17.89 9.41
CA PRO A 4 -12.71 16.82 9.83
C PRO A 4 -13.50 15.56 10.20
N LEU A 5 -12.96 14.40 9.85
CA LEU A 5 -13.54 13.08 10.17
C LEU A 5 -13.63 12.92 11.70
N SER A 6 -14.65 12.20 12.16
CA SER A 6 -14.64 11.70 13.54
C SER A 6 -13.49 10.72 13.76
N VAL A 7 -13.12 10.49 15.03
CA VAL A 7 -12.03 9.55 15.39
C VAL A 7 -12.30 8.15 14.82
N ASP A 8 -13.54 7.67 14.89
CA ASP A 8 -13.93 6.34 14.41
C ASP A 8 -13.88 6.24 12.89
N GLU A 9 -14.35 7.26 12.17
CA GLU A 9 -14.27 7.31 10.70
C GLU A 9 -12.82 7.36 10.22
N ALA A 10 -11.98 8.18 10.87
CA ALA A 10 -10.57 8.28 10.54
C ALA A 10 -9.81 6.99 10.87
N LYS A 11 -10.18 6.30 11.96
CA LYS A 11 -9.63 4.99 12.32
C LYS A 11 -9.99 3.92 11.29
N LYS A 12 -11.26 3.86 10.89
CA LYS A 12 -11.74 2.94 9.86
C LYS A 12 -10.97 3.14 8.54
N ARG A 13 -10.84 4.39 8.10
CA ARG A 13 -10.07 4.72 6.88
C ARG A 13 -8.61 4.29 7.00
N LEU A 14 -7.97 4.54 8.15
CA LEU A 14 -6.59 4.09 8.39
C LEU A 14 -6.47 2.56 8.30
N ASP A 15 -7.41 1.83 8.87
CA ASP A 15 -7.42 0.36 8.83
C ASP A 15 -7.65 -0.18 7.41
N ASP A 16 -8.53 0.45 6.63
CA ASP A 16 -8.77 0.11 5.22
C ASP A 16 -7.50 0.29 4.37
N GLU A 17 -6.82 1.43 4.53
CA GLU A 17 -5.56 1.75 3.84
C GLU A 17 -4.42 0.81 4.27
N TYR A 18 -4.35 0.48 5.55
CA TYR A 18 -3.39 -0.50 6.06
C TYR A 18 -3.65 -1.91 5.49
N GLY A 19 -4.93 -2.30 5.37
CA GLY A 19 -5.34 -3.53 4.72
C GLY A 19 -4.97 -3.57 3.23
N GLN A 20 -5.11 -2.45 2.51
CA GLN A 20 -4.66 -2.33 1.12
C GLN A 20 -3.14 -2.48 1.01
N PHE A 21 -2.38 -1.79 1.88
CA PHE A 21 -0.93 -1.94 1.94
C PHE A 21 -0.51 -3.39 2.14
N ARG A 22 -1.15 -4.12 3.08
CA ARG A 22 -0.87 -5.54 3.33
C ARG A 22 -1.08 -6.40 2.08
N ARG A 23 -2.20 -6.23 1.36
CA ARG A 23 -2.46 -6.97 0.12
C ARG A 23 -1.42 -6.68 -0.97
N HIS A 24 -0.97 -5.42 -1.09
CA HIS A 24 0.10 -5.08 -2.02
C HIS A 24 1.44 -5.68 -1.61
N LEU A 25 1.73 -5.76 -0.31
CA LEU A 25 2.94 -6.41 0.19
C LEU A 25 2.96 -7.91 -0.16
N ASP A 26 1.82 -8.60 -0.06
CA ASP A 26 1.71 -10.01 -0.48
C ASP A 26 2.04 -10.16 -1.98
N THR A 27 1.54 -9.26 -2.83
CA THR A 27 1.90 -9.25 -4.27
C THR A 27 3.39 -9.02 -4.52
N VAL A 28 4.05 -8.18 -3.69
CA VAL A 28 5.49 -7.98 -3.78
C VAL A 28 6.25 -9.23 -3.37
N HIS A 29 5.80 -9.94 -2.31
CA HIS A 29 6.40 -11.21 -1.92
C HIS A 29 6.29 -12.25 -3.05
N ASP A 30 5.10 -12.42 -3.65
CA ASP A 30 4.90 -13.36 -4.75
C ASP A 30 5.82 -13.05 -5.95
N ALA A 31 5.98 -11.76 -6.30
CA ALA A 31 6.85 -11.35 -7.40
C ALA A 31 8.34 -11.52 -7.06
N LEU A 32 8.71 -11.31 -5.80
CA LEU A 32 10.08 -11.53 -5.32
C LEU A 32 10.42 -13.02 -5.35
N ASP A 33 9.50 -13.88 -4.91
CA ASP A 33 9.68 -15.34 -4.94
C ASP A 33 9.90 -15.83 -6.37
N GLN A 34 9.19 -15.28 -7.35
CA GLN A 34 9.43 -15.59 -8.77
C GLN A 34 10.84 -15.21 -9.25
N VAL A 35 11.42 -14.13 -8.74
CA VAL A 35 12.80 -13.74 -9.07
C VAL A 35 13.80 -14.66 -8.36
N VAL A 36 13.57 -14.93 -7.07
CA VAL A 36 14.45 -15.77 -6.24
C VAL A 36 14.49 -17.21 -6.75
N SER A 37 13.37 -17.73 -7.24
CA SER A 37 13.27 -19.11 -7.75
C SER A 37 13.76 -19.29 -9.19
N ALA A 38 14.27 -18.23 -9.84
CA ALA A 38 14.66 -18.28 -11.24
C ALA A 38 15.93 -19.11 -11.45
N ASN A 39 15.98 -19.86 -12.56
CA ASN A 39 17.18 -20.54 -13.03
C ASN A 39 17.79 -19.85 -14.26
N ALA A 40 18.87 -20.42 -14.81
CA ALA A 40 19.60 -19.84 -15.93
C ALA A 40 18.84 -19.82 -17.27
N GLU A 41 17.80 -20.65 -17.42
CA GLU A 41 16.99 -20.77 -18.63
C GLU A 41 15.72 -19.90 -18.58
N ASP A 42 15.40 -19.36 -17.41
CA ASP A 42 14.25 -18.48 -17.21
C ASP A 42 14.48 -17.07 -17.79
N ASP A 43 13.39 -16.41 -18.21
CA ASP A 43 13.42 -14.99 -18.56
C ASP A 43 13.51 -14.12 -17.29
N ILE A 44 14.73 -13.88 -16.84
CA ILE A 44 15.03 -13.06 -15.65
C ILE A 44 14.57 -11.62 -15.84
N TYR A 45 14.63 -11.06 -17.07
CA TYR A 45 14.25 -9.69 -17.33
C TYR A 45 12.77 -9.46 -17.03
N GLU A 46 11.89 -10.31 -17.56
CA GLU A 46 10.46 -10.18 -17.31
C GLU A 46 10.09 -10.46 -15.83
N ARG A 47 10.80 -11.35 -15.14
CA ARG A 47 10.60 -11.59 -13.70
C ARG A 47 10.95 -10.35 -12.87
N VAL A 48 12.11 -9.74 -13.10
CA VAL A 48 12.53 -8.52 -12.39
C VAL A 48 11.61 -7.35 -12.70
N LYS A 49 11.18 -7.20 -13.96
CA LYS A 49 10.23 -6.17 -14.38
C LYS A 49 8.86 -6.30 -13.68
N LYS A 50 8.38 -7.53 -13.46
CA LYS A 50 7.16 -7.78 -12.68
C LYS A 50 7.33 -7.35 -11.22
N LEU A 51 8.47 -7.68 -10.60
CA LEU A 51 8.79 -7.23 -9.25
C LEU A 51 8.83 -5.70 -9.15
N GLU A 52 9.50 -5.02 -10.08
CA GLU A 52 9.55 -3.55 -10.13
C GLU A 52 8.14 -2.95 -10.19
N LYS A 53 7.27 -3.50 -11.05
CA LYS A 53 5.88 -3.07 -11.17
C LYS A 53 5.12 -3.25 -9.85
N ALA A 54 5.23 -4.41 -9.20
CA ALA A 54 4.56 -4.69 -7.92
C ALA A 54 5.01 -3.70 -6.82
N VAL A 55 6.32 -3.43 -6.71
CA VAL A 55 6.86 -2.46 -5.73
C VAL A 55 6.34 -1.05 -6.01
N LYS A 56 6.27 -0.64 -7.29
CA LYS A 56 5.74 0.65 -7.69
C LYS A 56 4.26 0.78 -7.33
N GLU A 57 3.45 -0.23 -7.60
CA GLU A 57 2.03 -0.25 -7.24
C GLU A 57 1.83 -0.24 -5.72
N MET A 58 2.64 -0.96 -4.94
CA MET A 58 2.59 -0.87 -3.48
C MET A 58 2.89 0.55 -2.95
N ARG A 59 3.88 1.23 -3.55
CA ARG A 59 4.25 2.60 -3.17
C ARG A 59 3.15 3.61 -3.53
N ASP A 60 2.70 3.57 -4.78
CA ASP A 60 1.86 4.63 -5.35
C ASP A 60 0.35 4.34 -5.24
N GLY A 61 -0.03 3.07 -5.10
CA GLY A 61 -1.42 2.58 -5.15
C GLY A 61 -1.90 2.16 -6.53
N GLY A 62 -1.07 2.32 -7.56
CA GLY A 62 -1.44 2.05 -8.95
C GLY A 62 -2.54 3.00 -9.46
N ILE A 63 -3.39 2.52 -10.38
CA ILE A 63 -4.46 3.30 -11.02
C ILE A 63 -5.74 3.35 -10.16
N ILE A 64 -6.00 2.30 -9.37
CA ILE A 64 -7.31 2.03 -8.75
C ILE A 64 -7.27 2.23 -7.22
N GLY A 65 -6.09 2.29 -6.61
CA GLY A 65 -5.94 2.24 -5.15
C GLY A 65 -5.04 3.32 -4.58
N SER A 66 -4.90 3.26 -3.26
CA SER A 66 -4.10 4.17 -2.47
C SER A 66 -3.03 3.36 -1.73
N GLY A 67 -1.78 3.47 -2.20
CA GLY A 67 -0.66 2.70 -1.68
C GLY A 67 -0.16 3.23 -0.33
N VAL A 68 1.13 3.12 -0.07
CA VAL A 68 1.76 3.70 1.14
C VAL A 68 1.45 5.21 1.31
N ASN A 69 1.27 5.94 0.19
CA ASN A 69 0.84 7.33 0.22
C ASN A 69 -0.58 7.53 0.78
N GLY A 70 -1.51 6.62 0.47
CA GLY A 70 -2.87 6.60 1.02
C GLY A 70 -2.85 6.41 2.53
N HIS A 71 -2.16 5.37 2.97
CA HIS A 71 -1.94 5.09 4.39
C HIS A 71 -1.31 6.29 5.13
N ARG A 72 -0.29 6.95 4.55
CA ARG A 72 0.32 8.15 5.14
C ARG A 72 -0.70 9.27 5.36
N ARG A 73 -1.62 9.48 4.41
CA ARG A 73 -2.68 10.50 4.52
C ARG A 73 -3.69 10.11 5.60
N ALA A 74 -4.20 8.89 5.57
CA ALA A 74 -5.16 8.42 6.57
C ALA A 74 -4.58 8.41 8.00
N LEU A 75 -3.30 8.10 8.16
CA LEU A 75 -2.63 8.18 9.47
C LEU A 75 -2.62 9.60 10.02
N LYS A 76 -2.37 10.61 9.16
CA LYS A 76 -2.43 12.02 9.57
C LYS A 76 -3.84 12.42 9.97
N GLU A 77 -4.85 12.07 9.16
CA GLU A 77 -6.25 12.36 9.45
C GLU A 77 -6.69 11.76 10.80
N TYR A 78 -6.29 10.52 11.08
CA TYR A 78 -6.57 9.88 12.36
C TYR A 78 -5.86 10.58 13.53
N GLN A 79 -4.60 10.97 13.37
CA GLN A 79 -3.86 11.73 14.39
C GLN A 79 -4.48 13.10 14.66
N GLU A 80 -4.98 13.78 13.62
CA GLU A 80 -5.69 15.05 13.75
C GLU A 80 -7.04 14.88 14.44
N ALA A 81 -7.83 13.88 14.06
CA ALA A 81 -9.10 13.56 14.71
C ALA A 81 -8.91 13.25 16.20
N LYS A 82 -7.88 12.46 16.57
CA LYS A 82 -7.54 12.18 17.98
C LYS A 82 -7.19 13.43 18.78
N LYS A 83 -6.56 14.43 18.17
CA LYS A 83 -6.17 15.69 18.83
C LYS A 83 -7.32 16.65 19.01
N GLN A 84 -8.36 16.56 18.17
CA GLN A 84 -9.54 17.42 18.23
C GLN A 84 -10.64 16.84 19.13
N GLY A 85 -10.65 15.52 19.33
CA GLY A 85 -11.62 14.81 20.17
C GLY A 85 -11.17 14.53 21.62
N GLY A 86 -10.01 15.05 22.04
CA GLY A 86 -9.54 15.07 23.43
C GLY A 86 -9.49 16.50 23.95
#